data_AF-A0A7C7KES4-F1
#
_entry.id   AF-A0A7C7KES4-F1
#
_cell.length_a   1.000
_cell.length_b   1.000
_cell.length_c   1.000
_cell.angle_alpha   90.00
_cell.angle_beta   90.00
_cell.angle_gamma   90.00
#
_symmetry.space_group_name_H-M   'P 1'
#
loop_
_entity.id
_entity.type
_entity.pdbx_description
1 polymer ?
#
loop_
_entity_poly.entity_id
_entity_poly.type
_entity_poly.pdbx_seq_one_letter_code
_entity_poly.pdbx_strand_id
1 'polypeptide(L)'
;MPDVGLEQLLEAGVHFGHQTRRWNPKMKPFIFTERNGIHIIDLRKTLDRLKLAQQAAREVVLRGDKVLFVCTKKQLRSVIEVEAKKSGAFFVTERWLGGMLTNFQTIRKQIRRLKELERGQQEKSFEFYTKKERLMLD
;
A
#
# COMPACT_ATOMS: atom_id res chain seq x y z
N MET A 1 -3.71 -10.49 -20.30
CA MET A 1 -2.53 -10.09 -19.49
C MET A 1 -1.55 -11.24 -19.56
N PRO A 2 -0.23 -11.00 -19.63
CA PRO A 2 0.75 -12.09 -19.58
C PRO A 2 0.56 -12.83 -18.25
N ASP A 3 0.34 -14.14 -18.32
CA ASP A 3 0.29 -15.00 -17.13
C ASP A 3 1.68 -15.03 -16.51
N VAL A 4 1.79 -14.64 -15.23
CA VAL A 4 3.06 -14.70 -14.51
C VAL A 4 3.41 -16.17 -14.30
N GLY A 5 4.53 -16.60 -14.87
CA GLY A 5 4.99 -17.99 -14.78
C GLY A 5 5.64 -18.31 -13.43
N LEU A 6 5.74 -19.61 -13.12
CA LEU A 6 6.48 -20.10 -11.94
C LEU A 6 7.95 -19.66 -11.96
N GLU A 7 8.57 -19.70 -13.15
CA GLU A 7 9.96 -19.29 -13.38
C GLU A 7 10.18 -17.82 -13.04
N GLN A 8 9.29 -16.93 -13.47
CA GLN A 8 9.37 -15.50 -13.18
C GLN A 8 9.28 -15.21 -11.68
N LEU A 9 8.42 -15.93 -10.94
CA LEU A 9 8.33 -15.81 -9.48
C LEU A 9 9.60 -16.31 -8.79
N LEU A 10 10.22 -17.36 -9.33
CA LEU A 10 11.46 -17.90 -8.81
C LEU A 10 12.61 -16.92 -9.01
N GLU A 11 12.77 -16.37 -10.22
CA GLU A 11 13.78 -15.37 -10.58
C GLU A 11 13.62 -14.07 -9.78
N ALA A 12 12.38 -13.63 -9.57
CA ALA A 12 12.08 -12.45 -8.76
C ALA A 12 12.37 -12.66 -7.25
N GLY A 13 12.66 -13.89 -6.81
CA GLY A 13 12.99 -14.18 -5.42
C GLY A 13 11.83 -14.04 -4.44
N VAL A 14 10.57 -14.08 -4.90
CA VAL A 14 9.40 -13.86 -4.02
C VAL A 14 9.09 -15.06 -3.11
N HIS A 15 9.79 -16.18 -3.30
CA HIS A 15 9.67 -17.39 -2.48
C HIS A 15 10.39 -17.27 -1.13
N PHE A 16 11.22 -16.25 -0.91
CA PHE A 16 11.90 -16.07 0.36
C PHE A 16 10.97 -15.47 1.41
N GLY A 17 10.73 -16.23 2.48
CA GLY A 17 10.01 -15.79 3.66
C GLY A 17 10.93 -15.16 4.72
N HIS A 18 10.47 -15.18 5.97
CA HIS A 18 11.24 -14.71 7.11
C HIS A 18 12.04 -15.84 7.78
N GLN A 19 12.84 -15.46 8.78
CA GLN A 19 13.56 -16.39 9.64
C GLN A 19 12.58 -17.33 10.38
N THR A 20 12.98 -18.58 10.63
CA THR A 20 12.14 -19.62 11.26
C THR A 20 11.60 -19.23 12.64
N ARG A 21 12.30 -18.34 13.36
CA ARG A 21 11.83 -17.79 14.65
C ARG A 21 10.72 -16.73 14.54
N ARG A 22 10.50 -16.14 13.35
CA ARG A 22 9.53 -15.06 13.10
C ARG A 22 8.49 -15.53 12.09
N TRP A 23 7.70 -16.53 12.48
CA TRP A 23 6.65 -17.09 11.64
C TRP A 23 5.33 -17.22 12.41
N ASN A 24 4.23 -17.32 11.67
CA ASN A 24 2.91 -17.57 12.21
C ASN A 24 2.52 -19.03 11.91
N PRO A 25 2.13 -19.86 12.90
CA PRO A 25 1.75 -21.26 12.68
C PRO A 25 0.68 -21.49 11.62
N LYS A 26 -0.22 -20.52 11.42
CA LYS A 26 -1.25 -20.57 10.38
C LYS A 26 -0.69 -20.54 8.96
N MET A 27 0.58 -20.15 8.80
CA MET A 27 1.28 -20.14 7.51
C MET A 27 1.84 -21.51 7.12
N LYS A 28 1.80 -22.52 8.01
CA LYS A 28 2.30 -23.88 7.73
C LYS A 28 1.82 -24.44 6.38
N PRO A 29 0.55 -24.30 5.97
CA PRO A 29 0.09 -24.80 4.68
C PRO A 29 0.71 -24.11 3.46
N PHE A 30 1.30 -22.92 3.61
CA PHE A 30 1.91 -22.14 2.53
C PHE A 30 3.44 -22.22 2.51
N ILE A 31 4.06 -22.79 3.56
CA ILE A 31 5.50 -23.01 3.64
C ILE A 31 5.82 -24.33 2.94
N PHE A 32 6.74 -24.28 1.98
CA PHE A 32 7.23 -25.46 1.27
C PHE A 32 8.29 -26.20 2.10
N THR A 33 9.34 -25.49 2.51
CA THR A 33 10.43 -26.02 3.35
C THR A 33 11.14 -24.88 4.08
N GLU A 34 12.08 -25.21 4.96
CA GLU A 34 13.08 -24.26 5.46
C GLU A 34 14.47 -24.61 4.92
N ARG A 35 15.29 -23.58 4.67
CA ARG A 35 16.68 -23.73 4.26
C ARG A 35 17.50 -22.61 4.90
N ASN A 36 18.60 -22.96 5.56
CA ASN A 36 19.48 -22.00 6.23
C ASN A 36 18.73 -21.06 7.22
N GLY A 37 17.73 -21.60 7.91
CA GLY A 37 16.92 -20.82 8.88
C GLY A 37 15.94 -19.82 8.26
N ILE A 38 15.67 -19.89 6.95
CA ILE A 38 14.67 -19.06 6.24
C ILE A 38 13.55 -19.98 5.71
N HIS A 39 12.30 -19.58 5.89
CA HIS A 39 11.17 -20.27 5.28
C HIS A 39 11.09 -20.00 3.77
N ILE A 40 10.89 -21.06 2.99
CA ILE A 40 10.62 -20.99 1.56
C ILE A 40 9.11 -21.17 1.35
N ILE A 41 8.50 -20.22 0.65
CA ILE A 41 7.07 -20.18 0.35
C ILE A 41 6.79 -21.03 -0.89
N ASP A 42 5.70 -21.80 -0.85
CA ASP A 42 5.24 -22.61 -1.98
C ASP A 42 4.72 -21.71 -3.12
N LEU A 43 5.50 -21.64 -4.20
CA LEU A 43 5.17 -20.82 -5.37
C LEU A 43 4.00 -21.37 -6.18
N ARG A 44 3.73 -22.69 -6.16
CA ARG A 44 2.56 -23.26 -6.87
C ARG A 44 1.27 -22.75 -6.22
N LYS A 45 1.22 -22.82 -4.88
CA LYS A 45 0.11 -22.25 -4.11
C LYS A 45 0.01 -20.74 -4.30
N THR A 46 1.14 -20.05 -4.37
CA THR A 46 1.17 -18.60 -4.66
C THR A 46 0.54 -18.29 -6.02
N LEU A 47 0.86 -19.07 -7.06
CA LEU A 47 0.30 -18.89 -8.40
C LEU A 47 -1.23 -19.07 -8.43
N ASP A 48 -1.73 -20.12 -7.78
CA ASP A 48 -3.19 -20.36 -7.70
C ASP A 48 -3.90 -19.22 -6.96
N ARG A 49 -3.31 -18.74 -5.85
CA ARG A 49 -3.87 -17.63 -5.07
C ARG A 49 -3.77 -16.31 -5.80
N LEU A 50 -2.73 -16.10 -6.62
CA LEU A 50 -2.58 -14.91 -7.44
C LEU A 50 -3.71 -14.81 -8.48
N LYS A 51 -4.09 -15.93 -9.12
CA LYS A 51 -5.23 -15.96 -10.05
C LYS A 51 -6.53 -15.56 -9.37
N LEU A 52 -6.80 -16.10 -8.19
CA LEU A 52 -7.99 -15.73 -7.40
C LEU A 52 -7.97 -14.24 -6.99
N ALA A 53 -6.81 -13.71 -6.58
CA ALA A 53 -6.67 -12.31 -6.21
C ALA A 53 -6.87 -11.37 -7.42
N GLN A 54 -6.35 -11.74 -8.60
CA GLN A 54 -6.57 -10.99 -9.84
C GLN A 54 -8.05 -10.96 -10.22
N GLN A 55 -8.75 -12.09 -10.11
CA GLN A 55 -10.18 -12.14 -10.35
C GLN A 55 -10.95 -11.24 -9.38
N ALA A 56 -10.68 -11.34 -8.08
CA ALA A 56 -11.33 -10.51 -7.07
C ALA A 56 -11.08 -9.01 -7.31
N ALA A 57 -9.84 -8.61 -7.64
CA ALA A 57 -9.52 -7.23 -7.95
C ALA A 57 -10.27 -6.74 -9.20
N ARG A 58 -10.38 -7.58 -10.23
CA ARG A 58 -11.15 -7.27 -11.45
C ARG A 58 -12.63 -7.08 -11.13
N GLU A 59 -13.23 -7.94 -10.33
CA GLU A 59 -14.64 -7.83 -9.93
C GLU A 59 -14.92 -6.53 -9.17
N VAL A 60 -14.05 -6.15 -8.22
CA VAL A 60 -14.15 -4.87 -7.49
C VAL A 60 -14.13 -3.68 -8.45
N VAL A 61 -13.17 -3.65 -9.38
CA VAL A 61 -13.05 -2.55 -10.35
C VAL A 61 -14.24 -2.50 -11.32
N LEU A 62 -14.74 -3.65 -11.77
CA LEU A 62 -15.92 -3.73 -12.65
C LEU A 62 -17.20 -3.23 -11.99
N ARG A 63 -17.33 -3.33 -10.66
CA ARG A 63 -18.44 -2.72 -9.92
C ARG A 63 -18.33 -1.20 -9.78
N GLY A 64 -17.21 -0.60 -10.19
CA GLY A 64 -16.92 0.82 -10.02
C GLY A 64 -16.34 1.19 -8.66
N ASP A 65 -16.06 0.20 -7.81
CA ASP A 65 -15.43 0.40 -6.51
C ASP A 65 -13.96 0.85 -6.68
N LYS A 66 -13.42 1.50 -5.65
CA LYS A 66 -12.03 2.01 -5.66
C LYS A 66 -11.11 1.08 -4.89
N VAL A 67 -9.90 0.87 -5.42
CA VAL A 67 -8.83 0.11 -4.77
C VAL A 67 -7.85 1.07 -4.10
N LEU A 68 -7.46 0.75 -2.86
CA LEU A 68 -6.47 1.50 -2.10
C LEU A 68 -5.20 0.67 -1.92
N PHE A 69 -4.08 1.18 -2.42
CA PHE A 69 -2.76 0.60 -2.21
C PHE A 69 -2.19 1.07 -0.87
N VAL A 70 -1.67 0.16 -0.05
CA VAL A 70 -1.10 0.52 1.26
C VAL A 70 0.28 -0.11 1.40
N CYS A 71 1.30 0.71 1.63
CA CYS A 71 2.65 0.22 1.87
C CYS A 71 3.48 1.24 2.65
N THR A 72 3.76 0.96 3.91
CA THR A 72 4.56 1.84 4.77
C THR A 72 6.07 1.53 4.74
N LYS A 73 6.47 0.52 3.96
CA LYS A 73 7.86 0.06 3.88
C LYS A 73 8.68 1.01 3.00
N LYS A 74 9.70 1.64 3.56
CA LYS A 74 10.58 2.62 2.87
C LYS A 74 11.11 2.11 1.52
N GLN A 75 11.53 0.84 1.46
CA GLN A 75 12.10 0.21 0.26
C GLN A 75 11.10 0.08 -0.91
N LEU A 76 9.79 0.09 -0.63
CA LEU A 76 8.74 -0.18 -1.60
C LEU A 76 7.85 1.03 -1.89
N ARG A 77 8.09 2.17 -1.20
CA ARG A 77 7.28 3.39 -1.32
C ARG A 77 7.19 3.87 -2.77
N SER A 78 8.33 4.05 -3.43
CA SER A 78 8.37 4.54 -4.82
C SER A 78 7.67 3.60 -5.79
N VAL A 79 7.85 2.29 -5.62
CA VAL A 79 7.24 1.27 -6.48
C VAL A 79 5.72 1.35 -6.39
N ILE A 80 5.18 1.36 -5.17
CA ILE A 80 3.72 1.39 -4.96
C ILE A 80 3.12 2.71 -5.44
N GLU A 81 3.79 3.83 -5.21
CA GLU A 81 3.34 5.13 -5.71
C GLU A 81 3.25 5.18 -7.24
N VAL A 82 4.28 4.67 -7.93
CA VAL A 82 4.32 4.62 -9.39
C VAL A 82 3.20 3.73 -9.94
N GLU A 83 3.03 2.52 -9.41
CA GLU A 83 2.02 1.57 -9.91
C GLU A 83 0.58 2.00 -9.57
N ALA A 84 0.36 2.62 -8.41
CA ALA A 84 -0.94 3.20 -8.07
C ALA A 84 -1.30 4.37 -8.99
N LYS A 85 -0.33 5.27 -9.28
CA LYS A 85 -0.55 6.37 -10.23
C LYS A 85 -0.83 5.87 -11.64
N LYS A 86 -0.08 4.87 -12.14
CA LYS A 86 -0.32 4.26 -13.46
C LYS A 86 -1.72 3.64 -13.57
N SER A 87 -2.21 3.03 -12.51
CA SER A 87 -3.54 2.41 -12.46
C SER A 87 -4.67 3.39 -12.12
N GLY A 88 -4.36 4.65 -11.80
CA GLY A 88 -5.35 5.64 -11.34
C GLY A 88 -5.96 5.31 -9.97
N ALA A 89 -5.31 4.43 -9.20
CA ALA A 89 -5.76 4.01 -7.87
C ALA A 89 -5.24 4.95 -6.78
N PHE A 90 -5.92 4.96 -5.62
CA PHE A 90 -5.44 5.70 -4.46
C PHE A 90 -4.34 4.91 -3.74
N PHE A 91 -3.45 5.61 -3.04
CA PHE A 91 -2.37 4.97 -2.28
C PHE A 91 -2.06 5.68 -0.97
N VAL A 92 -1.52 4.92 -0.01
CA VAL A 92 -0.90 5.40 1.24
C VAL A 92 0.46 4.74 1.37
N THR A 93 1.51 5.52 1.13
CA THR A 93 2.91 5.07 1.32
C THR A 93 3.54 5.54 2.62
N GLU A 94 2.93 6.55 3.23
CA GLU A 94 3.37 7.09 4.51
C GLU A 94 2.76 6.29 5.65
N ARG A 95 2.86 6.85 6.86
CA ARG A 95 2.22 6.29 8.03
C ARG A 95 0.72 6.12 7.82
N TRP A 96 0.25 4.88 8.00
CA TRP A 96 -1.16 4.57 8.17
C TRP A 96 -1.64 5.08 9.54
N LEU A 97 -2.49 6.11 9.55
CA LEU A 97 -3.07 6.63 10.78
C LEU A 97 -4.22 5.71 11.23
N GLY A 98 -4.22 5.37 12.52
CA GLY A 98 -5.35 4.65 13.11
C GLY A 98 -6.64 5.43 12.89
N GLY A 99 -7.69 4.76 12.44
CA GLY A 99 -8.96 5.41 12.11
C GLY A 99 -9.08 5.95 10.69
N MET A 100 -8.09 5.73 9.80
CA MET A 100 -8.17 6.18 8.39
C MET A 100 -9.45 5.72 7.68
N LEU A 101 -9.88 4.47 7.91
CA LEU A 101 -11.12 3.92 7.35
C LEU A 101 -12.30 3.98 8.34
N THR A 102 -12.05 3.70 9.61
CA THR A 102 -13.11 3.54 10.62
C THR A 102 -13.60 4.88 11.20
N ASN A 103 -12.75 5.92 11.24
CA ASN A 103 -13.09 7.28 11.66
C ASN A 103 -12.97 8.25 10.48
N PHE A 104 -13.63 7.92 9.38
CA PHE A 104 -13.53 8.70 8.15
C PHE A 104 -14.08 10.12 8.28
N GLN A 105 -15.04 10.37 9.19
CA GLN A 105 -15.57 11.70 9.44
C GLN A 105 -14.48 12.69 9.89
N THR A 106 -13.58 12.24 10.78
CA THR A 106 -12.47 13.06 11.27
C THR A 106 -11.42 13.28 10.19
N ILE A 107 -11.10 12.22 9.44
CA ILE A 107 -10.16 12.29 8.31
C ILE A 107 -10.66 13.25 7.23
N ARG A 108 -11.95 13.22 6.92
CA ARG A 108 -12.57 14.14 5.95
C ARG A 108 -12.45 15.60 6.39
N LYS A 109 -12.59 15.89 7.69
CA LYS A 109 -12.36 17.25 8.22
C LYS A 109 -10.90 17.69 8.03
N GLN A 110 -9.95 16.80 8.28
CA GLN A 110 -8.52 17.09 8.06
C GLN A 110 -8.19 17.30 6.59
N ILE A 111 -8.76 16.50 5.68
CA ILE A 111 -8.60 16.68 4.23
C ILE A 111 -9.19 18.03 3.78
N ARG A 112 -10.34 18.44 4.34
CA ARG A 112 -10.93 19.75 4.04
C ARG A 112 -10.00 20.87 4.50
N ARG A 113 -9.50 20.79 5.74
CA ARG A 113 -8.54 21.75 6.27
C ARG A 113 -7.28 21.84 5.40
N LEU A 114 -6.75 20.71 4.93
CA LEU A 114 -5.60 20.69 4.01
C LEU A 114 -5.89 21.49 2.73
N LYS A 115 -7.04 21.25 2.09
CA LYS A 115 -7.43 21.98 0.87
C LYS A 115 -7.62 23.48 1.12
N GLU A 116 -8.15 23.86 2.29
CA GLU A 116 -8.28 25.27 2.68
C GLU A 116 -6.91 25.94 2.84
N LEU A 117 -5.94 25.23 3.43
CA LEU A 117 -4.56 25.70 3.58
C LEU A 117 -3.85 25.84 2.22
N GLU A 118 -3.95 24.84 1.35
CA GLU A 118 -3.38 24.87 0.00
C GLU A 118 -3.94 26.04 -0.82
N ARG A 119 -5.26 26.28 -0.74
CA ARG A 119 -5.92 27.41 -1.43
C ARG A 119 -5.43 28.76 -0.87
N GLY A 120 -5.41 28.91 0.45
CA GLY A 120 -4.95 30.16 1.08
C GLY A 120 -3.48 30.49 0.75
N GLN A 121 -2.66 29.46 0.54
CA GLN A 121 -1.27 29.63 0.13
C GLN A 121 -1.16 30.13 -1.31
N GLN A 122 -1.98 29.60 -2.22
CA GLN A 122 -2.06 30.05 -3.61
C GLN A 122 -2.59 31.49 -3.72
N GLU A 123 -3.58 31.85 -2.89
CA GLU A 123 -4.21 33.17 -2.86
C GLU A 123 -3.41 34.20 -2.04
N LYS A 124 -2.22 33.84 -1.52
CA LYS A 124 -1.39 34.68 -0.63
C LYS A 124 -2.14 35.26 0.58
N SER A 125 -3.22 34.61 1.01
CA SER A 125 -4.08 35.12 2.09
C SER A 125 -3.37 35.19 3.45
N PHE A 126 -2.22 34.54 3.59
CA PHE A 126 -1.39 34.54 4.80
C PHE A 126 -0.42 35.72 4.90
N GLU A 127 -0.43 36.65 3.94
CA GLU A 127 0.41 37.87 3.99
C GLU A 127 0.07 38.80 5.18
N PHE A 128 -1.12 38.67 5.77
CA PHE A 128 -1.49 39.45 6.96
C PHE A 128 -1.23 38.71 8.28
N TYR A 129 -0.73 37.47 8.24
CA TYR A 129 -0.49 36.65 9.42
C TYR A 129 0.83 37.05 10.06
N THR A 130 0.90 36.94 11.39
CA THR A 130 2.14 37.18 12.13
C THR A 130 3.21 36.15 11.74
N LYS A 131 4.49 36.49 11.91
CA LYS A 131 5.61 35.57 11.63
C LYS A 131 5.47 34.22 12.36
N LYS A 132 4.91 34.25 13.58
CA LYS A 132 4.66 33.04 14.38
C LYS A 132 3.57 32.15 13.76
N GLU A 133 2.50 32.74 13.27
CA GLU A 133 1.40 32.01 12.64
C GLU A 133 1.82 31.41 11.30
N ARG A 134 2.61 32.16 10.50
CA ARG A 134 3.19 31.61 9.27
C ARG A 134 4.08 30.40 9.52
N LEU A 135 4.93 30.45 10.56
CA LEU A 135 5.78 29.33 10.95
C LEU A 135 5.01 28.07 11.38
N MET A 136 3.75 28.21 11.81
CA MET A 136 2.90 27.06 12.15
C MET A 136 2.12 26.50 10.94
N LEU A 137 2.16 27.19 9.81
CA LEU A 137 1.47 26.83 8.56
C LEU A 137 2.43 26.26 7.50
N ASP A 138 3.70 26.69 7.52
CA ASP A 138 4.83 26.08 6.79
C ASP A 138 5.24 24.73 7.41
#